data_AF-A0A6V7JSE1-F1
#
_entry.id   AF-A0A6V7JSE1-F1
#
_cell.length_a   1.000
_cell.length_b   1.000
_cell.length_c   1.000
_cell.angle_alpha   90.00
_cell.angle_beta   90.00
_cell.angle_gamma   90.00
#
_symmetry.space_group_name_H-M   'P 1'
#
loop_
_entity.id
_entity.type
_entity.pdbx_description
1 polymer ?
#
loop_
_entity_poly.entity_id
_entity_poly.type
_entity_poly.pdbx_seq_one_letter_code
_entity_poly.pdbx_strand_id
1 'polypeptide(L)'
;YTQPPADLFVWYDEYLEDEEELDVKAGGGQVMKMGDILKQFLTKLEWFSTLFPRIPVPIQKDLEHKLNERFPQHSANARNAKPPITLNNHGKYNNSSTSARKNNDMSRNNRHMQDESNWGEERGSQWRA
;
A
#
# COMPACT_ATOMS: atom_id res chain seq x y z
N TYR A 1 -18.96 -11.62 -13.03
CA TYR A 1 -19.36 -10.74 -11.91
C TYR A 1 -20.63 -10.02 -12.31
N THR A 2 -21.77 -10.41 -11.74
CA THR A 2 -23.12 -9.96 -12.17
C THR A 2 -23.93 -9.29 -11.07
N GLN A 3 -23.41 -9.23 -9.83
CA GLN A 3 -24.11 -8.65 -8.69
C GLN A 3 -23.73 -7.18 -8.48
N PRO A 4 -24.67 -6.33 -8.05
CA PRO A 4 -24.35 -4.99 -7.57
C PRO A 4 -23.32 -5.07 -6.43
N PRO A 5 -22.31 -4.17 -6.40
CA PRO A 5 -21.26 -4.26 -5.39
C PRO A 5 -21.73 -4.21 -3.93
N ALA A 6 -22.85 -3.53 -3.67
CA ALA A 6 -23.43 -3.43 -2.33
C ALA A 6 -23.95 -4.76 -1.79
N ASP A 7 -24.33 -5.68 -2.68
CA ASP A 7 -24.97 -6.94 -2.31
C ASP A 7 -23.95 -8.07 -2.14
N LEU A 8 -22.69 -7.85 -2.55
CA LEU A 8 -21.64 -8.89 -2.59
C LEU A 8 -21.37 -9.53 -1.23
N PHE A 9 -21.39 -8.76 -0.14
CA PHE A 9 -21.13 -9.31 1.20
C PHE A 9 -22.20 -10.32 1.59
N VAL A 10 -23.46 -9.92 1.49
CA VAL A 10 -24.62 -10.76 1.84
C VAL A 10 -24.68 -11.97 0.93
N TRP A 11 -24.40 -11.78 -0.36
CA TRP A 11 -24.43 -12.87 -1.32
C TRP A 11 -23.39 -13.96 -1.04
N TYR A 12 -22.22 -13.59 -0.50
CA TYR A 12 -21.19 -14.55 -0.13
C TYR A 12 -21.25 -15.01 1.34
N ASP A 13 -22.11 -14.46 2.18
CA ASP A 13 -22.08 -14.63 3.65
C ASP A 13 -22.04 -16.11 4.07
N GLU A 14 -22.88 -16.96 3.46
CA GLU A 14 -22.95 -18.40 3.74
C GLU A 14 -21.65 -19.16 3.39
N TYR A 15 -20.79 -18.58 2.56
CA TYR A 15 -19.56 -19.20 2.06
C TYR A 15 -18.28 -18.57 2.63
N LEU A 16 -18.37 -17.44 3.36
CA LEU A 16 -17.18 -16.75 3.89
C LEU A 16 -16.45 -17.56 4.97
N GLU A 17 -17.13 -18.49 5.62
CA GLU A 17 -16.58 -19.40 6.64
C GLU A 17 -16.30 -20.80 6.11
N ASP A 18 -16.50 -21.02 4.81
CA ASP A 18 -16.32 -22.33 4.20
C ASP A 18 -14.86 -22.78 4.29
N GLU A 19 -14.67 -23.98 4.85
CA GLU A 19 -13.39 -24.62 5.07
C GLU A 19 -12.97 -25.57 3.95
N GLU A 20 -13.77 -25.73 2.90
CA GLU A 20 -13.43 -26.53 1.73
C GLU A 20 -12.11 -26.06 1.10
N GLU A 21 -11.17 -27.00 0.93
CA GLU A 21 -9.85 -26.75 0.38
C GLU A 21 -9.84 -26.91 -1.13
N LEU A 22 -9.41 -25.87 -1.85
CA LEU A 22 -9.34 -25.83 -3.31
C LEU A 22 -7.91 -25.56 -3.78
N ASP A 23 -7.46 -26.28 -4.80
CA ASP A 23 -6.21 -25.96 -5.52
C ASP A 23 -6.47 -24.82 -6.51
N VAL A 24 -6.10 -23.61 -6.10
CA VAL A 24 -6.36 -22.38 -6.86
C VAL A 24 -5.45 -22.23 -8.09
N LYS A 25 -4.46 -23.11 -8.28
CA LYS A 25 -3.58 -23.14 -9.45
C LYS A 25 -3.69 -24.43 -10.26
N ALA A 26 -4.74 -25.23 -10.05
CA ALA A 26 -5.03 -26.44 -10.83
C ALA A 26 -3.79 -27.35 -11.03
N GLY A 27 -3.19 -27.82 -9.93
CA GLY A 27 -1.99 -28.65 -9.91
C GLY A 27 -0.71 -27.91 -9.50
N GLY A 28 -0.82 -26.62 -9.13
CA GLY A 28 0.31 -25.80 -8.68
C GLY A 28 0.64 -25.95 -7.19
N GLY A 29 -0.11 -26.77 -6.45
CA GLY A 29 0.10 -27.04 -5.02
C GLY A 29 -0.26 -25.87 -4.10
N GLN A 30 -0.93 -24.83 -4.62
CA GLN A 30 -1.41 -23.72 -3.81
C GLN A 30 -2.86 -24.02 -3.40
N VAL A 31 -3.01 -24.62 -2.22
CA VAL A 31 -4.32 -24.94 -1.63
C VAL A 31 -4.77 -23.79 -0.74
N MET A 32 -6.04 -23.38 -0.85
CA MET A 32 -6.65 -22.35 -0.03
C MET A 32 -8.09 -22.74 0.34
N LYS A 33 -8.56 -22.29 1.50
CA LYS A 33 -9.98 -22.43 1.89
C LYS A 33 -10.87 -21.57 1.02
N MET A 34 -12.05 -22.06 0.66
CA MET A 34 -13.04 -21.32 -0.12
C MET A 34 -13.37 -19.96 0.49
N GLY A 35 -13.58 -19.89 1.81
CA GLY A 35 -13.82 -18.63 2.50
C GLY A 35 -12.68 -17.62 2.35
N ASP A 36 -11.42 -18.08 2.30
CA ASP A 36 -10.26 -17.18 2.12
C ASP A 36 -10.05 -16.73 0.68
N ILE A 37 -10.55 -17.52 -0.30
CA ILE A 37 -10.62 -17.10 -1.70
C ILE A 37 -11.64 -15.97 -1.84
N LEU A 38 -12.85 -16.14 -1.30
CA LEU A 38 -13.92 -15.16 -1.40
C LEU A 38 -13.59 -13.83 -0.73
N LYS A 39 -12.98 -13.87 0.46
CA LYS A 39 -12.52 -12.65 1.13
C LYS A 39 -11.47 -11.90 0.31
N GLN A 40 -10.64 -12.59 -0.47
CA GLN A 40 -9.73 -11.95 -1.42
C GLN A 40 -10.46 -11.38 -2.63
N PHE A 41 -11.53 -12.03 -3.12
CA PHE A 41 -12.36 -11.46 -4.18
C PHE A 41 -13.06 -10.17 -3.77
N LEU A 42 -13.39 -10.03 -2.49
CA LEU A 42 -14.03 -8.83 -1.95
C LEU A 42 -13.05 -7.67 -1.68
N THR A 43 -11.76 -7.95 -1.51
CA THR A 43 -10.78 -6.95 -1.04
C THR A 43 -9.68 -6.63 -2.06
N LYS A 44 -9.34 -7.57 -2.95
CA LYS A 44 -8.29 -7.39 -3.96
C LYS A 44 -8.92 -7.10 -5.32
N LEU A 45 -8.37 -6.09 -6.00
CA LEU A 45 -8.79 -5.75 -7.37
C LEU A 45 -8.34 -6.81 -8.40
N GLU A 46 -7.26 -7.52 -8.11
CA GLU A 46 -6.66 -8.50 -9.00
C GLU A 46 -6.50 -9.84 -8.29
N TRP A 47 -6.88 -10.90 -9.00
CA TRP A 47 -6.71 -12.29 -8.60
C TRP A 47 -6.05 -13.08 -9.72
N PHE A 48 -4.82 -13.55 -9.47
CA PHE A 48 -3.92 -14.12 -10.48
C PHE A 48 -3.76 -13.20 -11.70
N SER A 49 -4.36 -13.55 -12.84
CA SER A 49 -4.31 -12.76 -14.08
C SER A 49 -5.68 -12.18 -14.44
N THR A 50 -6.61 -12.19 -13.49
CA THR A 50 -7.96 -11.65 -13.65
C THR A 50 -8.08 -10.35 -12.87
N LEU A 51 -8.35 -9.26 -13.59
CA LEU A 51 -8.68 -7.97 -13.01
C LEU A 51 -10.20 -7.85 -12.82
N PHE A 52 -10.66 -7.61 -11.60
CA PHE A 52 -12.08 -7.43 -11.32
C PHE A 52 -12.57 -6.01 -11.65
N PRO A 53 -13.88 -5.85 -11.94
CA PRO A 53 -14.48 -4.52 -12.01
C PRO A 53 -14.26 -3.74 -10.72
N ARG A 54 -14.01 -2.43 -10.83
CA ARG A 54 -13.79 -1.58 -9.66
C ARG A 54 -15.08 -1.42 -8.86
N ILE A 55 -15.01 -1.68 -7.56
CA ILE A 55 -16.08 -1.39 -6.60
C ILE A 55 -16.03 0.09 -6.21
N PRO A 56 -17.16 0.82 -6.15
CA PRO A 56 -17.18 2.19 -5.64
C PRO A 56 -16.56 2.28 -4.24
N VAL A 57 -15.67 3.27 -4.04
CA VAL A 57 -14.88 3.42 -2.81
C VAL A 57 -15.72 3.36 -1.52
N PRO A 58 -16.90 4.01 -1.41
CA PRO A 58 -17.71 3.90 -0.19
C PRO A 58 -18.12 2.46 0.13
N ILE A 59 -18.46 1.68 -0.90
CA ILE A 59 -18.87 0.28 -0.75
C ILE A 59 -17.65 -0.57 -0.40
N GLN A 60 -16.50 -0.32 -1.02
CA GLN A 60 -15.26 -1.03 -0.69
C GLN A 60 -14.88 -0.86 0.78
N LYS A 61 -14.97 0.37 1.31
CA LYS A 61 -14.70 0.63 2.74
C LYS A 61 -15.67 -0.09 3.67
N ASP A 62 -16.94 -0.15 3.32
CA ASP A 62 -17.96 -0.88 4.08
C ASP A 62 -17.69 -2.40 4.09
N LEU A 63 -17.31 -2.97 2.94
CA LEU A 63 -16.90 -4.37 2.84
C LEU A 63 -15.69 -4.68 3.72
N GLU A 64 -14.65 -3.85 3.65
CA GLU A 64 -13.44 -4.00 4.48
C GLU A 64 -13.76 -3.90 5.99
N HIS A 65 -14.68 -3.00 6.36
CA HIS A 65 -15.13 -2.86 7.75
C HIS A 65 -15.84 -4.13 8.24
N LYS A 66 -16.85 -4.59 7.51
CA LYS A 66 -17.62 -5.80 7.85
C LYS A 66 -16.75 -7.06 7.92
N LEU A 67 -15.82 -7.22 6.97
CA LEU A 67 -14.87 -8.33 6.98
C LEU A 67 -13.92 -8.26 8.17
N ASN A 68 -13.44 -7.08 8.56
CA ASN A 68 -12.56 -6.96 9.72
C ASN A 68 -13.29 -7.17 11.05
N GLU A 69 -14.57 -6.78 11.13
CA GLU A 69 -15.41 -7.00 12.30
C GLU A 69 -15.70 -8.49 12.51
N ARG A 70 -16.10 -9.20 11.44
CA ARG A 70 -16.46 -10.63 11.51
C ARG A 70 -15.24 -11.55 11.46
N PHE A 71 -14.18 -11.16 10.74
CA PHE A 71 -12.98 -11.96 10.49
C PHE A 71 -11.68 -11.18 10.75
N PRO A 72 -11.35 -10.88 12.03
CA PRO A 72 -10.22 -10.02 12.37
C PRO A 72 -8.86 -10.53 11.87
N GLN A 73 -8.70 -11.84 11.71
CA GLN A 73 -7.47 -12.48 11.21
C GLN A 73 -7.23 -12.25 9.70
N HIS A 74 -8.23 -11.82 8.94
CA HIS A 74 -8.12 -11.70 7.48
C HIS A 74 -7.33 -10.46 7.01
N SER A 75 -7.16 -9.48 7.92
CA SER A 75 -6.48 -8.21 7.68
C SER A 75 -4.97 -8.35 7.38
N ALA A 76 -4.34 -9.48 7.72
CA ALA A 76 -2.90 -9.69 7.51
C ALA A 76 -2.53 -9.94 6.04
N ASN A 77 -3.40 -10.60 5.27
CA ASN A 77 -3.07 -11.08 3.92
C ASN A 77 -3.20 -10.00 2.82
N ALA A 78 -3.89 -8.89 3.11
CA ALA A 78 -3.99 -7.74 2.21
C ALA A 78 -2.72 -6.88 2.20
N ARG A 79 -1.96 -6.87 3.30
CA ARG A 79 -0.77 -6.01 3.51
C ARG A 79 0.47 -6.52 2.76
N ASN A 80 0.48 -7.81 2.41
CA ASN A 80 1.58 -8.44 1.68
C ASN A 80 1.41 -8.40 0.16
N ALA A 81 0.28 -7.88 -0.35
CA ALA A 81 0.15 -7.57 -1.77
C ALA A 81 1.01 -6.34 -2.06
N LYS A 82 2.06 -6.52 -2.87
CA LYS A 82 2.84 -5.40 -3.41
C LYS A 82 1.84 -4.43 -4.05
N PRO A 83 1.91 -3.12 -3.77
CA PRO A 83 1.02 -2.17 -4.41
C PRO A 83 1.17 -2.34 -5.93
N PRO A 84 0.07 -2.22 -6.71
CA PRO A 84 0.18 -2.24 -8.16
C PRO A 84 1.25 -1.21 -8.54
N ILE A 85 2.22 -1.61 -9.36
CA ILE A 85 3.24 -0.71 -9.90
C ILE A 85 2.48 0.32 -10.76
N THR A 86 2.02 1.40 -10.14
CA THR A 86 1.73 2.62 -10.86
C THR A 86 3.09 3.15 -11.26
N LEU A 87 3.37 3.17 -12.56
CA LEU A 87 4.56 3.78 -13.13
C LEU A 87 4.51 5.30 -12.91
N ASN A 88 4.70 5.74 -11.67
CA ASN A 88 4.97 7.12 -11.32
C ASN A 88 6.38 7.16 -10.74
N ASN A 89 7.34 7.32 -11.66
CA ASN A 89 8.70 7.74 -11.35
C ASN A 89 8.65 9.08 -10.60
N HIS A 90 8.64 9.02 -9.28
CA HIS A 90 9.21 10.07 -8.46
C HIS A 90 10.19 9.42 -7.51
N GLY A 91 11.45 9.38 -7.95
CA GLY A 91 12.54 9.25 -7.03
C GLY A 91 12.38 10.31 -5.96
N LYS A 92 12.64 9.94 -4.71
CA LYS A 92 13.90 10.27 -4.07
C LYS A 92 13.84 9.91 -2.57
N TYR A 93 15.03 9.65 -2.04
CA TYR A 93 15.44 9.59 -0.62
C TYR A 93 14.79 8.54 0.28
N ASN A 94 15.43 7.39 0.40
CA ASN A 94 15.41 6.63 1.66
C ASN A 94 16.85 6.35 2.09
N ASN A 95 17.37 7.21 2.96
CA ASN A 95 18.68 7.06 3.59
C ASN A 95 18.57 5.96 4.64
N SER A 96 18.74 4.71 4.21
CA SER A 96 18.86 3.56 5.11
C SER A 96 20.27 3.56 5.67
N SER A 97 20.34 3.83 6.97
CA SER A 97 21.49 3.69 7.84
C SER A 97 22.09 2.28 7.74
N THR A 98 23.08 2.11 6.87
CA THR A 98 24.02 1.00 6.92
C THR A 98 25.36 1.48 7.44
N SER A 99 25.67 0.99 8.62
CA SER A 99 26.92 1.07 9.37
C SER A 99 28.17 1.03 8.47
N ALA A 100 28.93 2.12 8.43
CA ALA A 100 30.29 2.13 7.92
C ALA A 100 31.21 2.83 8.92
N ARG A 101 32.15 2.05 9.44
CA ARG A 101 33.16 2.39 10.43
C ARG A 101 34.03 3.55 9.95
N LYS A 102 34.27 4.56 10.80
CA LYS A 102 35.59 5.24 10.85
C LYS A 102 35.77 6.04 12.14
N ASN A 103 36.74 5.60 12.95
CA ASN A 103 37.38 6.42 13.96
C ASN A 103 38.02 7.63 13.29
N ASN A 104 37.75 8.84 13.79
CA ASN A 104 38.73 9.90 13.82
C ASN A 104 38.40 10.85 14.98
N ASP A 105 39.24 10.74 15.99
CA ASP A 105 39.57 11.77 16.96
C ASP A 105 39.76 13.13 16.27
N MET A 106 38.95 14.12 16.66
CA MET A 106 39.39 15.50 16.71
C MET A 106 38.50 16.29 17.68
N SER A 107 39.00 16.39 18.90
CA SER A 107 38.72 17.51 19.80
C SER A 107 38.85 18.83 19.05
N ARG A 108 37.78 19.65 18.98
CA ARG A 108 37.85 21.12 19.17
C ARG A 108 36.52 21.85 18.97
N ASN A 109 36.15 22.53 20.06
CA ASN A 109 35.65 23.90 20.09
C ASN A 109 34.25 24.19 19.52
N ASN A 110 33.26 24.05 20.40
CA ASN A 110 32.09 24.93 20.43
C ASN A 110 32.57 26.34 20.82
N ARG A 111 32.64 27.29 19.87
CA ARG A 111 32.60 28.74 20.13
C ARG A 111 32.54 29.56 18.83
N HIS A 112 31.46 30.36 18.72
CA HIS A 112 31.52 31.81 18.53
C HIS A 112 32.05 32.38 17.19
N MET A 113 31.17 32.94 16.35
CA MET A 113 31.27 34.35 15.91
C MET A 113 30.04 34.84 15.14
N GLN A 114 29.59 36.05 15.50
CA GLN A 114 28.70 36.94 14.76
C GLN A 114 29.50 37.65 13.65
N ASP A 115 28.84 37.94 12.52
CA ASP A 115 28.90 39.20 11.74
C ASP A 115 27.94 39.04 10.54
N GLU A 116 26.79 39.69 10.46
CA GLU A 116 26.54 41.08 10.02
C GLU A 116 27.01 41.40 8.59
N SER A 117 26.16 42.14 7.88
CA SER A 117 26.44 42.91 6.66
C SER A 117 26.36 42.16 5.32
N ASN A 118 25.25 42.34 4.60
CA ASN A 118 25.23 43.23 3.42
C ASN A 118 23.94 43.00 2.61
N TRP A 119 22.90 43.76 2.94
CA TRP A 119 21.78 44.00 2.05
C TRP A 119 22.31 44.79 0.83
N GLY A 120 22.48 44.10 -0.29
CA GLY A 120 22.92 44.66 -1.57
C GLY A 120 21.83 44.55 -2.62
N GLU A 121 21.43 45.71 -3.12
CA GLU A 121 20.41 46.02 -4.13
C GLU A 121 20.48 45.25 -5.46
N GLU A 122 19.31 45.24 -6.09
CA GLU A 122 19.02 45.33 -7.52
C GLU A 122 19.97 44.65 -8.51
N ARG A 123 19.45 43.63 -9.22
CA ARG A 123 19.39 43.67 -10.69
C ARG A 123 18.11 43.02 -11.19
N GLY A 124 17.22 43.85 -11.73
CA GLY A 124 16.06 43.39 -12.49
C GLY A 124 16.47 42.67 -13.77
N SER A 125 15.57 41.82 -14.27
CA SER A 125 15.47 41.44 -15.69
C SER A 125 14.17 40.69 -15.94
N GLN A 126 13.14 41.46 -16.20
CA GLN A 126 12.28 41.38 -17.40
C GLN A 126 11.82 39.99 -17.87
N TRP A 127 10.58 39.66 -17.51
CA TRP A 127 9.77 38.64 -18.16
C TRP A 127 9.50 39.02 -19.63
N ARG A 128 9.74 38.09 -20.56
CA ARG A 128 9.22 38.16 -21.93
C ARG A 128 8.06 37.17 -22.06
N ALA A 129 6.94 37.69 -22.54
CA ALA A 129 5.80 36.94 -23.07
C ALA A 129 6.10 36.46 -24.50
#